data_AF-A0A679I8L3-F1
#
_entry.id   AF-A0A679I8L3-F1
#
_cell.length_a   1.000
_cell.length_b   1.000
_cell.length_c   1.000
_cell.angle_alpha   90.00
_cell.angle_beta   90.00
_cell.angle_gamma   90.00
#
_symmetry.space_group_name_H-M   'P 1'
#
loop_
_entity.id
_entity.type
_entity.pdbx_description
1 polymer ?
#
loop_
_entity_poly.entity_id
_entity_poly.type
_entity_poly.pdbx_seq_one_letter_code
_entity_poly.pdbx_strand_id
1 'polypeptide(L)'
;MQNGLFGTRDIDWDLPTKRNYALWYARRNRFSRILLLDDDIRDISASIIKHGNSLLQSFMVCGLFVDEFPDTSVTGHAEIVLGEDVRTFLSGNSLFLRANTDLGFFPKIYNEDWIFMIPHVHAKQVAAAGVIQQEPYDPFVSAALAEFQEPGEVIADGLLALVNACAYDRRFDQDTWRELLGIRRQWLADLKSRVPYERQRVAMGTALCRCQSILEDDCVRFVEDWEKDCETWRSLIRG
;
A
#
# COMPACT_ATOMS: atom_id res chain seq x y z
N MET A 1 12.41 -17.77 0.85
CA MET A 1 13.70 -17.08 0.98
C MET A 1 13.40 -15.60 1.00
N GLN A 2 13.78 -14.85 2.04
CA GLN A 2 13.53 -13.41 2.07
C GLN A 2 14.40 -12.72 1.02
N ASN A 3 13.77 -12.13 0.00
CA ASN A 3 14.41 -11.15 -0.85
C ASN A 3 14.95 -10.01 0.02
N GLY A 4 16.26 -9.97 0.25
CA GLY A 4 16.90 -8.96 1.10
C GLY A 4 16.73 -7.51 0.61
N LEU A 5 16.19 -7.33 -0.60
CA LEU A 5 15.82 -6.04 -1.21
C LEU A 5 14.43 -5.55 -0.81
N PHE A 6 13.50 -6.43 -0.44
CA PHE A 6 12.17 -6.04 0.06
C PHE A 6 11.98 -6.35 1.55
N GLY A 7 12.91 -7.11 2.13
CA GLY A 7 12.96 -7.40 3.55
C GLY A 7 13.51 -6.23 4.37
N THR A 8 12.82 -5.89 5.45
CA THR A 8 13.21 -4.86 6.42
C THR A 8 14.47 -5.27 7.18
N ARG A 9 15.60 -4.61 6.94
CA ARG A 9 16.69 -4.59 7.93
C ARG A 9 16.45 -3.37 8.81
N ASP A 10 16.29 -3.61 10.11
CA ASP A 10 16.37 -2.60 11.18
C ASP A 10 15.18 -1.65 11.46
N ILE A 11 13.98 -1.92 10.95
CA ILE A 11 12.75 -1.30 11.46
C ILE A 11 11.87 -2.40 12.08
N ASP A 12 11.53 -2.23 13.36
CA ASP A 12 10.53 -3.05 14.06
C ASP A 12 9.13 -2.71 13.54
N TRP A 13 8.89 -3.06 12.27
CA TRP A 13 7.63 -2.85 11.58
C TRP A 13 6.94 -4.19 11.36
N ASP A 14 5.89 -4.41 12.15
CA ASP A 14 5.13 -5.64 12.23
C ASP A 14 3.68 -5.48 11.77
N LEU A 15 3.33 -4.33 11.17
CA LEU A 15 1.97 -4.00 10.74
C LEU A 15 1.34 -5.09 9.84
N PRO A 16 2.00 -5.60 8.78
CA PRO A 16 1.46 -6.70 7.99
C PRO A 16 1.20 -7.96 8.83
N THR A 17 2.04 -8.23 9.82
CA THR A 17 1.85 -9.39 10.73
C THR A 17 0.62 -9.22 11.61
N LYS A 18 0.41 -8.01 12.16
CA LYS A 18 -0.80 -7.68 12.93
C LYS A 18 -2.07 -7.78 12.08
N ARG A 19 -2.07 -7.23 10.85
CA ARG A 19 -3.23 -7.30 9.95
C ARG A 19 -3.55 -8.73 9.51
N ASN A 20 -2.53 -9.52 9.16
CA ASN A 20 -2.73 -10.94 8.84
C ASN A 20 -3.23 -11.72 10.08
N TYR A 21 -2.69 -11.48 11.26
CA TYR A 21 -3.19 -12.11 12.49
C TYR A 21 -4.67 -11.78 12.75
N ALA A 22 -5.07 -10.52 12.57
CA ALA A 22 -6.47 -10.11 12.71
C ALA A 22 -7.39 -10.86 11.72
N LEU A 23 -6.97 -11.03 10.46
CA LEU A 23 -7.70 -11.83 9.46
C LEU A 23 -7.82 -13.30 9.88
N TRP A 24 -6.71 -13.92 10.29
CA TRP A 24 -6.71 -15.29 10.78
C TRP A 24 -7.62 -15.46 12.01
N TYR A 25 -7.53 -14.55 12.97
CA TYR A 25 -8.34 -14.56 14.18
C TYR A 25 -9.83 -14.42 13.85
N ALA A 26 -10.18 -13.48 12.96
CA ALA A 26 -11.55 -13.27 12.51
C ALA A 26 -12.13 -14.53 11.86
N ARG A 27 -11.33 -15.20 11.03
CA ARG A 27 -11.68 -16.47 10.39
C ARG A 27 -11.94 -17.58 11.40
N ARG A 28 -11.04 -17.77 12.36
CA ARG A 28 -11.18 -18.79 13.41
C ARG A 28 -12.38 -18.55 14.34
N ASN A 29 -12.75 -17.30 14.54
CA ASN A 29 -13.92 -16.92 15.35
C ASN A 29 -15.19 -16.71 14.52
N ARG A 30 -15.19 -17.04 13.21
CA ARG A 30 -16.35 -16.96 12.31
C ARG A 30 -16.95 -15.55 12.19
N PHE A 31 -16.13 -14.52 12.36
CA PHE A 31 -16.55 -13.16 12.07
C PHE A 31 -16.77 -13.02 10.56
N SER A 32 -17.93 -12.49 10.18
CA SER A 32 -18.26 -12.32 8.76
C SER A 32 -17.63 -11.07 8.16
N ARG A 33 -17.44 -10.04 9.00
CA ARG A 33 -16.93 -8.72 8.63
C ARG A 33 -16.09 -8.19 9.78
N ILE A 34 -15.00 -7.52 9.44
CA ILE A 34 -14.15 -6.83 10.41
C ILE A 34 -13.82 -5.44 9.91
N LEU A 35 -13.41 -4.57 10.82
CA LEU A 35 -12.79 -3.29 10.56
C LEU A 35 -11.37 -3.35 11.14
N LEU A 36 -10.36 -3.17 10.29
CA LEU A 36 -9.00 -2.84 10.71
C LEU A 36 -8.92 -1.32 10.79
N LEU A 37 -8.43 -0.80 11.90
CA LEU A 37 -8.37 0.63 12.18
C LEU A 37 -7.07 0.93 12.92
N ASP A 38 -6.30 1.86 12.39
CA ASP A 38 -5.06 2.33 13.01
C ASP A 38 -5.39 3.30 14.17
N ASP A 39 -4.48 3.42 15.14
CA ASP A 39 -4.73 4.12 16.41
C ASP A 39 -4.63 5.65 16.32
N ASP A 40 -4.08 6.15 15.22
CA ASP A 40 -3.96 7.57 14.86
C ASP A 40 -5.15 8.09 14.03
N ILE A 41 -6.12 7.23 13.69
CA ILE A 41 -7.34 7.65 12.99
C ILE A 41 -8.31 8.36 13.94
N ARG A 42 -8.90 9.46 13.44
CA ARG A 42 -9.86 10.32 14.13
C ARG A 42 -11.15 10.47 13.30
N ASP A 43 -12.19 11.00 13.95
CA ASP A 43 -13.51 11.28 13.36
C ASP A 43 -14.28 10.10 12.75
N ILE A 44 -13.95 8.87 13.16
CA ILE A 44 -14.78 7.71 12.82
C ILE A 44 -16.13 7.75 13.57
N SER A 45 -17.22 7.85 12.82
CA SER A 45 -18.58 7.94 13.36
C SER A 45 -19.35 6.63 13.23
N ALA A 46 -20.38 6.45 14.07
CA ALA A 46 -21.28 5.29 13.97
C ALA A 46 -21.98 5.20 12.60
N SER A 47 -22.23 6.34 11.93
CA SER A 47 -22.77 6.38 10.57
C SER A 47 -21.80 5.82 9.54
N ILE A 48 -20.51 6.18 9.64
CA ILE A 48 -19.46 5.65 8.76
C ILE A 48 -19.34 4.13 8.93
N ILE A 49 -19.32 3.64 10.18
CA ILE A 49 -19.25 2.21 10.47
C ILE A 49 -20.45 1.45 9.88
N LYS A 50 -21.67 1.98 10.05
CA LYS A 50 -22.88 1.39 9.46
C LYS A 50 -22.82 1.36 7.94
N HIS A 51 -22.36 2.45 7.33
CA HIS A 51 -22.24 2.57 5.88
C HIS A 51 -21.19 1.59 5.32
N GLY A 52 -19.97 1.57 5.87
CA GLY A 52 -18.92 0.61 5.49
C GLY A 52 -19.37 -0.84 5.62
N ASN A 53 -20.03 -1.19 6.72
CA ASN A 53 -20.63 -2.52 6.89
C ASN A 53 -21.71 -2.86 5.85
N SER A 54 -22.50 -1.88 5.42
CA SER A 54 -23.50 -2.07 4.36
C SER A 54 -22.86 -2.30 2.98
N LEU A 55 -21.75 -1.61 2.68
CA LEU A 55 -21.00 -1.79 1.43
C LEU A 55 -20.39 -3.20 1.33
N LEU A 56 -20.01 -3.81 2.46
CA LEU A 56 -19.58 -5.21 2.51
C LEU A 56 -20.68 -6.24 2.20
N GLN A 57 -21.88 -5.82 1.79
CA GLN A 57 -22.86 -6.71 1.16
C GLN A 57 -22.58 -6.92 -0.32
N SER A 58 -21.94 -5.95 -0.98
CA SER A 58 -21.70 -5.94 -2.44
C SER A 58 -20.22 -5.91 -2.81
N PHE A 59 -19.35 -5.47 -1.89
CA PHE A 59 -17.91 -5.32 -2.10
C PHE A 59 -17.12 -6.20 -1.12
N MET A 60 -15.88 -6.55 -1.48
CA MET A 60 -15.00 -7.39 -0.66
C MET A 60 -14.23 -6.57 0.36
N VAL A 61 -13.79 -5.39 -0.08
CA VAL A 61 -13.02 -4.43 0.69
C VAL A 61 -13.74 -3.09 0.62
N CYS A 62 -13.80 -2.40 1.74
CA CYS A 62 -14.21 -1.01 1.77
C CYS A 62 -13.27 -0.24 2.68
N GLY A 63 -12.92 0.98 2.30
CA GLY A 63 -12.04 1.83 3.09
C GLY A 63 -12.55 3.25 3.14
N LEU A 64 -11.75 4.12 3.75
CA LEU A 64 -12.06 5.53 3.90
C LEU A 64 -10.95 6.35 3.26
N PHE A 65 -11.30 7.52 2.75
CA PHE A 65 -10.30 8.51 2.37
C PHE A 65 -9.82 9.23 3.63
N VAL A 66 -8.56 9.65 3.64
CA VAL A 66 -8.01 10.50 4.70
C VAL A 66 -7.88 11.91 4.12
N ASP A 67 -8.57 12.87 4.74
CA ASP A 67 -8.53 14.28 4.36
C ASP A 67 -7.66 15.08 5.35
N GLU A 68 -7.32 16.32 4.98
CA GLU A 68 -6.45 17.29 5.67
C GLU A 68 -4.96 16.91 5.77
N PHE A 69 -4.65 15.68 6.16
CA PHE A 69 -3.29 15.15 6.17
C PHE A 69 -3.26 13.83 5.38
N PRO A 70 -3.04 13.88 4.06
CA PRO A 70 -3.07 12.72 3.18
C PRO A 70 -2.22 11.55 3.69
N ASP A 71 -2.82 10.37 3.74
CA ASP A 71 -2.14 9.10 3.97
C ASP A 71 -1.30 8.76 2.72
N THR A 72 -0.07 9.26 2.68
CA THR A 72 0.83 9.12 1.55
C THR A 72 2.29 9.00 2.01
N SER A 73 3.14 8.53 1.11
CA SER A 73 4.57 8.34 1.36
C SER A 73 5.33 9.66 1.48
N VAL A 74 6.61 9.57 1.86
CA VAL A 74 7.53 10.72 1.86
C VAL A 74 7.60 11.38 0.47
N THR A 75 7.47 10.60 -0.61
CA THR A 75 7.45 11.12 -1.98
C THR A 75 6.13 11.81 -2.31
N GLY A 76 4.98 11.30 -1.86
CA GLY A 76 3.70 12.00 -2.01
C GLY A 76 3.63 13.30 -1.21
N HIS A 77 4.18 13.34 0.02
CA HIS A 77 4.30 14.59 0.76
C HIS A 77 5.24 15.61 0.08
N ALA A 78 6.23 15.15 -0.70
CA ALA A 78 7.07 16.04 -1.49
C ALA A 78 6.28 16.70 -2.64
N GLU A 79 5.37 15.98 -3.28
CA GLU A 79 4.42 16.53 -4.28
C GLU A 79 3.48 17.58 -3.66
N ILE A 80 2.92 17.29 -2.47
CA ILE A 80 2.07 18.24 -1.73
C ILE A 80 2.81 19.56 -1.47
N VAL A 81 4.08 19.50 -1.07
CA VAL A 81 4.92 20.69 -0.85
C VAL A 81 5.10 21.51 -2.13
N LEU A 82 5.10 20.87 -3.30
CA LEU A 82 5.18 21.52 -4.60
C LEU A 82 3.83 22.05 -5.09
N GLY A 83 2.75 21.84 -4.33
CA GLY A 83 1.39 22.24 -4.68
C GLY A 83 0.74 21.35 -5.73
N GLU A 84 1.22 20.11 -5.88
CA GLU A 84 0.63 19.12 -6.79
C GLU A 84 -0.63 18.47 -6.18
N ASP A 85 -1.57 18.08 -7.04
CA ASP A 85 -2.81 17.41 -6.65
C ASP A 85 -2.55 15.92 -6.36
N VAL A 86 -2.14 15.63 -5.12
CA VAL A 86 -1.95 14.25 -4.66
C VAL A 86 -3.31 13.66 -4.30
N ARG A 87 -3.84 12.84 -5.19
CA ARG A 87 -5.04 12.05 -4.91
C ARG A 87 -4.68 10.86 -4.03
N THR A 88 -5.13 10.88 -2.79
CA THR A 88 -5.01 9.72 -1.89
C THR A 88 -5.76 8.53 -2.47
N PHE A 89 -5.09 7.38 -2.53
CA PHE A 89 -5.80 6.11 -2.69
C PHE A 89 -6.67 5.84 -1.44
N LEU A 90 -7.52 4.82 -1.52
CA LEU A 90 -8.28 4.36 -0.36
C LEU A 90 -7.30 3.98 0.77
N SER A 91 -7.42 4.60 1.95
CA SER A 91 -6.42 4.43 3.01
C SER A 91 -6.47 3.02 3.61
N GLY A 92 -5.28 2.43 3.81
CA GLY A 92 -5.12 1.20 4.58
C GLY A 92 -5.36 1.35 6.08
N ASN A 93 -5.32 2.60 6.57
CA ASN A 93 -5.43 2.92 7.99
C ASN A 93 -6.86 2.73 8.51
N SER A 94 -7.84 2.53 7.61
CA SER A 94 -9.19 2.08 7.93
C SER A 94 -9.79 1.18 6.84
N LEU A 95 -9.75 -0.14 7.07
CA LEU A 95 -10.22 -1.16 6.12
C LEU A 95 -11.34 -2.04 6.70
N PHE A 96 -12.53 -1.93 6.12
CA PHE A 96 -13.64 -2.88 6.26
C PHE A 96 -13.41 -4.08 5.34
N LEU A 97 -13.45 -5.30 5.89
CA LEU A 97 -13.15 -6.52 5.16
C LEU A 97 -14.22 -7.59 5.35
N ARG A 98 -14.59 -8.30 4.27
CA ARG A 98 -15.43 -9.51 4.34
C ARG A 98 -14.63 -10.72 4.80
N ALA A 99 -14.40 -10.81 6.10
CA ALA A 99 -13.61 -11.84 6.73
C ALA A 99 -14.13 -13.28 6.54
N ASN A 100 -15.36 -13.51 6.05
CA ASN A 100 -15.84 -14.86 5.70
C ASN A 100 -15.54 -15.31 4.26
N THR A 101 -14.76 -14.54 3.49
CA THR A 101 -14.43 -14.81 2.08
C THR A 101 -12.93 -14.89 1.83
N ASP A 102 -12.51 -15.51 0.72
CA ASP A 102 -11.09 -15.72 0.42
C ASP A 102 -10.37 -14.39 0.14
N LEU A 103 -9.95 -13.73 1.21
CA LEU A 103 -9.14 -12.53 1.19
C LEU A 103 -7.67 -12.88 0.91
N GLY A 104 -6.96 -11.90 0.36
CA GLY A 104 -5.52 -12.01 0.12
C GLY A 104 -4.69 -12.03 1.39
N PHE A 105 -3.39 -11.88 1.20
CA PHE A 105 -2.37 -11.79 2.24
C PHE A 105 -1.74 -10.40 2.21
N PHE A 106 -1.46 -9.83 3.37
CA PHE A 106 -0.73 -8.56 3.51
C PHE A 106 0.79 -8.84 3.50
N PRO A 107 1.53 -8.53 2.41
CA PRO A 107 2.95 -8.85 2.32
C PRO A 107 3.81 -8.01 3.26
N LYS A 108 5.00 -8.51 3.64
CA LYS A 108 5.94 -7.75 4.48
C LYS A 108 6.75 -6.73 3.66
N ILE A 109 6.08 -5.66 3.21
CA ILE A 109 6.63 -4.55 2.43
C ILE A 109 5.76 -3.30 2.67
N TYR A 110 6.29 -2.08 2.64
CA TYR A 110 5.47 -0.86 2.71
C TYR A 110 4.36 -0.84 1.62
N ASN A 111 3.25 -0.14 1.85
CA ASN A 111 2.01 -0.23 1.04
C ASN A 111 1.45 -1.66 0.89
N GLU A 112 1.65 -2.50 1.90
CA GLU A 112 1.10 -3.86 2.00
C GLU A 112 -0.41 -3.93 1.78
N ASP A 113 -1.13 -2.89 2.18
CA ASP A 113 -2.56 -2.69 2.05
C ASP A 113 -2.97 -2.42 0.60
N TRP A 114 -2.23 -1.56 -0.12
CA TRP A 114 -2.47 -1.33 -1.54
C TRP A 114 -2.24 -2.61 -2.32
N ILE A 115 -1.15 -3.32 -2.02
CA ILE A 115 -0.83 -4.61 -2.65
C ILE A 115 -1.92 -5.65 -2.35
N PHE A 116 -2.38 -5.75 -1.10
CA PHE A 116 -3.51 -6.58 -0.74
C PHE A 116 -4.80 -6.21 -1.50
N MET A 117 -5.05 -4.92 -1.72
CA MET A 117 -6.25 -4.43 -2.39
C MET A 117 -6.23 -4.60 -3.91
N ILE A 118 -5.07 -4.62 -4.56
CA ILE A 118 -4.92 -4.65 -6.03
C ILE A 118 -5.78 -5.72 -6.72
N PRO A 119 -5.82 -6.99 -6.28
CA PRO A 119 -6.68 -8.01 -6.90
C PRO A 119 -8.17 -7.65 -6.80
N HIS A 120 -8.56 -6.99 -5.70
CA HIS A 120 -9.92 -6.52 -5.48
C HIS A 120 -10.24 -5.28 -6.31
N VAL A 121 -9.29 -4.36 -6.51
CA VAL A 121 -9.43 -3.20 -7.40
C VAL A 121 -9.64 -3.69 -8.83
N HIS A 122 -8.78 -4.60 -9.30
CA HIS A 122 -8.88 -5.22 -10.62
C HIS A 122 -10.24 -5.91 -10.84
N ALA A 123 -10.76 -6.59 -9.80
CA ALA A 123 -12.08 -7.23 -9.83
C ALA A 123 -13.26 -6.27 -9.60
N LYS A 124 -13.03 -4.95 -9.43
CA LYS A 124 -14.06 -3.95 -9.09
C LYS A 124 -14.83 -4.31 -7.81
N GLN A 125 -14.12 -4.79 -6.79
CA GLN A 125 -14.62 -5.25 -5.49
C GLN A 125 -14.21 -4.36 -4.32
N VAL A 126 -13.83 -3.10 -4.60
CA VAL A 126 -13.46 -2.09 -3.61
C VAL A 126 -14.46 -0.94 -3.64
N ALA A 127 -14.83 -0.42 -2.47
CA ALA A 127 -15.68 0.76 -2.33
C ALA A 127 -15.15 1.73 -1.26
N ALA A 128 -15.54 3.00 -1.34
CA ALA A 128 -15.25 4.00 -0.32
C ALA A 128 -16.48 4.28 0.53
N ALA A 129 -16.32 4.29 1.87
CA ALA A 129 -17.40 4.54 2.81
C ALA A 129 -17.51 5.99 3.29
N GLY A 130 -16.51 6.83 3.01
CA GLY A 130 -16.47 8.21 3.48
C GLY A 130 -15.04 8.72 3.65
N VAL A 131 -14.91 9.70 4.53
CA VAL A 131 -13.69 10.45 4.82
C VAL A 131 -13.43 10.43 6.33
N ILE A 132 -12.17 10.34 6.73
CA ILE A 132 -11.67 10.41 8.11
C ILE A 132 -10.45 11.33 8.17
N GLN A 133 -9.98 11.59 9.38
CA GLN A 133 -8.74 12.32 9.62
C GLN A 133 -7.68 11.39 10.21
N GLN A 134 -6.42 11.72 9.96
CA GLN A 134 -5.26 11.09 10.58
C GLN A 134 -4.48 12.15 11.37
N GLU A 135 -3.85 11.75 12.48
CA GLU A 135 -2.97 12.67 13.20
C GLU A 135 -1.77 13.10 12.34
N PRO A 136 -1.48 14.41 12.24
CA PRO A 136 -0.33 14.89 11.48
C PRO A 136 1.00 14.40 12.06
N TYR A 137 1.93 14.06 11.19
CA TYR A 137 3.31 13.74 11.55
C TYR A 137 4.31 14.49 10.66
N ASP A 138 5.61 14.45 10.98
CA ASP A 138 6.66 15.00 10.10
C ASP A 138 7.13 13.91 9.12
N PRO A 139 6.71 13.94 7.84
CA PRO A 139 7.11 12.92 6.86
C PRO A 139 8.59 13.01 6.50
N PHE A 140 9.24 14.14 6.76
CA PHE A 140 10.65 14.38 6.45
C PHE A 140 11.56 14.23 7.68
N VAL A 141 11.05 13.61 8.76
CA VAL A 141 11.81 13.39 10.01
C VAL A 141 13.09 12.59 9.79
N SER A 142 13.09 11.65 8.84
CA SER A 142 14.24 10.83 8.50
C SER A 142 14.21 10.40 7.03
N ALA A 143 15.35 10.56 6.34
CA ALA A 143 15.51 10.06 4.98
C ALA A 143 15.47 8.51 4.90
N ALA A 144 15.73 7.82 6.01
CA ALA A 144 15.60 6.37 6.08
C ALA A 144 14.14 5.91 5.87
N LEU A 145 13.15 6.76 6.16
CA LEU A 145 11.75 6.46 5.87
C LEU A 145 11.52 6.39 4.36
N ALA A 146 12.08 7.33 3.59
CA ALA A 146 12.01 7.32 2.13
C ALA A 146 12.71 6.08 1.53
N GLU A 147 13.84 5.64 2.10
CA GLU A 147 14.50 4.40 1.70
C GLU A 147 13.62 3.17 1.97
N PHE A 148 13.00 3.12 3.14
CA PHE A 148 12.15 2.01 3.56
C PHE A 148 10.87 1.88 2.73
N GLN A 149 10.24 3.01 2.39
CA GLN A 149 8.97 3.05 1.66
C GLN A 149 9.14 2.73 0.18
N GLU A 150 10.24 3.15 -0.44
CA GLU A 150 10.42 3.10 -1.89
C GLU A 150 10.18 1.73 -2.55
N PRO A 151 10.64 0.59 -1.99
CA PRO A 151 10.34 -0.70 -2.59
C PRO A 151 8.83 -1.01 -2.64
N GLY A 152 8.10 -0.60 -1.60
CA GLY A 152 6.64 -0.73 -1.54
C GLY A 152 5.93 0.15 -2.55
N GLU A 153 6.39 1.40 -2.68
CA GLU A 153 5.91 2.35 -3.70
C GLU A 153 6.09 1.80 -5.11
N VAL A 154 7.28 1.30 -5.46
CA VAL A 154 7.57 0.71 -6.78
C VAL A 154 6.57 -0.41 -7.12
N ILE A 155 6.35 -1.33 -6.19
CA ILE A 155 5.47 -2.47 -6.42
C ILE A 155 4.00 -2.01 -6.48
N ALA A 156 3.56 -1.23 -5.51
CA ALA A 156 2.16 -0.78 -5.42
C ALA A 156 1.78 0.07 -6.63
N ASP A 157 2.55 1.11 -6.95
CA ASP A 157 2.29 1.97 -8.10
C ASP A 157 2.38 1.20 -9.42
N GLY A 158 3.39 0.33 -9.56
CA GLY A 158 3.57 -0.46 -10.77
C GLY A 158 2.36 -1.36 -11.04
N LEU A 159 1.88 -2.08 -10.02
CA LEU A 159 0.69 -2.92 -10.13
C LEU A 159 -0.58 -2.08 -10.37
N LEU A 160 -0.74 -0.94 -9.70
CA LEU A 160 -1.88 -0.04 -9.92
C LEU A 160 -1.90 0.54 -11.34
N ALA A 161 -0.73 0.93 -11.86
CA ALA A 161 -0.56 1.42 -13.23
C ALA A 161 -0.99 0.35 -14.25
N LEU A 162 -0.64 -0.91 -14.01
CA LEU A 162 -1.07 -2.03 -14.86
C LEU A 162 -2.58 -2.28 -14.77
N VAL A 163 -3.20 -2.17 -13.60
CA VAL A 163 -4.66 -2.25 -13.46
C VAL A 163 -5.33 -1.11 -14.25
N ASN A 164 -4.85 0.12 -14.10
CA ASN A 164 -5.39 1.30 -14.79
C ASN A 164 -5.24 1.22 -16.31
N ALA A 165 -4.16 0.61 -16.79
CA ALA A 165 -3.91 0.37 -18.21
C ALA A 165 -4.63 -0.88 -18.77
N CYS A 166 -5.47 -1.56 -17.98
CA CYS A 166 -6.08 -2.84 -18.34
C CYS A 166 -5.05 -3.89 -18.80
N ALA A 167 -3.86 -3.88 -18.19
CA ALA A 167 -2.69 -4.66 -18.58
C ALA A 167 -2.12 -5.49 -17.41
N TYR A 168 -2.97 -5.85 -16.44
CA TYR A 168 -2.56 -6.57 -15.22
C TYR A 168 -1.86 -7.91 -15.48
N ASP A 169 -2.11 -8.55 -16.62
CA ASP A 169 -1.42 -9.78 -17.04
C ASP A 169 0.08 -9.57 -17.34
N ARG A 170 0.52 -8.33 -17.56
CA ARG A 170 1.93 -7.98 -17.78
C ARG A 170 2.73 -7.84 -16.49
N ARG A 171 2.15 -8.11 -15.31
CA ARG A 171 2.85 -8.02 -14.02
C ARG A 171 4.05 -8.97 -13.86
N PHE A 172 4.17 -9.97 -14.73
CA PHE A 172 5.31 -10.88 -14.80
C PHE A 172 6.30 -10.55 -15.93
N ASP A 173 6.07 -9.47 -16.65
CA ASP A 173 6.92 -9.05 -17.77
C ASP A 173 8.04 -8.13 -17.27
N GLN A 174 9.28 -8.56 -17.45
CA GLN A 174 10.47 -7.79 -17.08
C GLN A 174 10.59 -6.48 -17.85
N ASP A 175 10.20 -6.46 -19.13
CA ASP A 175 10.31 -5.25 -19.95
C ASP A 175 9.33 -4.17 -19.46
N THR A 176 8.14 -4.60 -19.02
CA THR A 176 7.15 -3.75 -18.35
C THR A 176 7.73 -3.13 -17.08
N TRP A 177 8.35 -3.94 -16.21
CA TRP A 177 8.94 -3.42 -14.97
C TRP A 177 10.14 -2.50 -15.23
N ARG A 178 10.95 -2.77 -16.25
CA ARG A 178 12.03 -1.88 -16.66
C ARG A 178 11.52 -0.50 -17.06
N GLU A 179 10.42 -0.44 -17.81
CA GLU A 179 9.76 0.81 -18.19
C GLU A 179 9.23 1.57 -16.96
N LEU A 180 8.47 0.89 -16.09
CA LEU A 180 7.91 1.48 -14.86
C LEU A 180 9.00 2.03 -13.93
N LEU A 181 10.09 1.28 -13.73
CA LEU A 181 11.26 1.72 -12.95
C LEU A 181 11.92 2.94 -13.61
N GLY A 182 12.02 2.97 -14.94
CA GLY A 182 12.55 4.12 -15.68
C GLY A 182 11.73 5.38 -15.42
N ILE A 183 10.40 5.27 -15.51
CA ILE A 183 9.46 6.38 -15.23
C ILE A 183 9.62 6.85 -13.78
N ARG A 184 9.61 5.93 -12.80
CA ARG A 184 9.71 6.30 -11.38
C ARG A 184 11.04 6.96 -11.04
N ARG A 185 12.16 6.47 -11.59
CA ARG A 185 13.50 7.10 -11.40
C ARG A 185 13.56 8.52 -11.99
N GLN A 186 12.98 8.72 -13.17
CA GLN A 186 12.91 10.04 -13.81
C GLN A 186 12.09 11.00 -12.94
N TRP A 187 10.93 10.56 -12.45
CA TRP A 187 10.04 11.35 -11.59
C TRP A 187 10.70 11.69 -10.24
N LEU A 188 11.35 10.74 -9.57
CA LEU A 188 12.09 11.00 -8.33
C LEU A 188 13.23 12.02 -8.51
N ALA A 189 13.93 11.95 -9.65
CA ALA A 189 14.97 12.92 -9.98
C ALA A 189 14.39 14.33 -10.23
N ASP A 190 13.25 14.43 -10.90
CA ASP A 190 12.53 15.69 -11.10
C ASP A 190 12.07 16.28 -9.75
N LEU A 191 11.37 15.49 -8.92
CA LEU A 191 10.93 15.91 -7.59
C LEU A 191 12.09 16.43 -6.74
N LYS A 192 13.20 15.67 -6.68
CA LYS A 192 14.42 16.09 -5.97
C LYS A 192 14.91 17.48 -6.42
N SER A 193 14.82 17.79 -7.71
CA SER A 193 15.30 19.07 -8.25
C SER A 193 14.38 20.25 -7.91
N ARG A 194 13.10 19.98 -7.65
CA ARG A 194 12.05 21.00 -7.46
C ARG A 194 11.78 21.30 -5.99
N VAL A 195 11.96 20.33 -5.08
CA VAL A 195 11.65 20.54 -3.66
C VAL A 195 12.53 21.63 -3.02
N PRO A 196 11.92 22.58 -2.27
CA PRO A 196 12.61 23.79 -1.83
C PRO A 196 13.58 23.56 -0.67
N TYR A 197 13.30 22.59 0.21
CA TYR A 197 14.07 22.40 1.44
C TYR A 197 15.07 21.25 1.36
N GLU A 198 16.22 21.40 2.05
CA GLU A 198 17.32 20.43 1.99
C GLU A 198 16.91 19.04 2.50
N ARG A 199 16.12 18.96 3.57
CA ARG A 199 15.63 17.68 4.10
C ARG A 199 14.84 16.88 3.07
N GLN A 200 14.02 17.57 2.28
CA GLN A 200 13.23 16.96 1.21
C GLN A 200 14.14 16.49 0.07
N ARG A 201 15.13 17.30 -0.33
CA ARG A 201 16.12 16.89 -1.34
C ARG A 201 16.91 15.65 -0.93
N VAL A 202 17.30 15.57 0.34
CA VAL A 202 17.97 14.39 0.90
C VAL A 202 17.03 13.18 0.84
N ALA A 203 15.79 13.31 1.31
CA ALA A 203 14.81 12.23 1.27
C ALA A 203 14.54 11.71 -0.15
N MET A 204 14.30 12.61 -1.12
CA MET A 204 14.10 12.23 -2.53
C MET A 204 15.36 11.62 -3.14
N GLY A 205 16.54 12.12 -2.77
CA GLY A 205 17.82 11.53 -3.16
C GLY A 205 18.00 10.10 -2.63
N THR A 206 17.56 9.84 -1.40
CA THR A 206 17.58 8.52 -0.79
C THR A 206 16.59 7.57 -1.46
N ALA A 207 15.34 8.00 -1.69
CA ALA A 207 14.36 7.21 -2.46
C ALA A 207 14.88 6.90 -3.88
N LEU A 208 15.45 7.88 -4.58
CA LEU A 208 16.03 7.66 -5.91
C LEU A 208 17.18 6.63 -5.88
N CYS A 209 18.09 6.74 -4.91
CA CYS A 209 19.19 5.78 -4.76
C CYS A 209 18.65 4.37 -4.49
N ARG A 210 17.60 4.26 -3.67
CA ARG A 210 16.92 2.99 -3.42
C ARG A 210 16.27 2.43 -4.67
N CYS A 211 15.51 3.23 -5.41
CA CYS A 211 14.87 2.86 -6.67
C CYS A 211 15.87 2.39 -7.74
N GLN A 212 17.05 3.00 -7.78
CA GLN A 212 18.15 2.59 -8.67
C GLN A 212 18.73 1.21 -8.33
N SER A 213 18.60 0.77 -7.07
CA SER A 213 19.05 -0.56 -6.63
C SER A 213 18.06 -1.69 -6.92
N ILE A 214 16.81 -1.37 -7.26
CA ILE A 214 15.76 -2.34 -7.57
C ILE A 214 15.83 -2.68 -9.07
N LEU A 215 15.92 -3.97 -9.39
CA LEU A 215 15.92 -4.47 -10.76
C LEU A 215 14.53 -4.97 -11.17
N GLU A 216 14.29 -5.07 -12.48
CA GLU A 216 13.04 -5.62 -13.02
C GLU A 216 12.76 -7.05 -12.52
N ASP A 217 13.80 -7.88 -12.41
CA ASP A 217 13.73 -9.25 -11.89
C ASP A 217 13.31 -9.30 -10.42
N ASP A 218 13.65 -8.28 -9.64
CA ASP A 218 13.25 -8.20 -8.24
C ASP A 218 11.74 -7.98 -8.14
N CYS A 219 11.18 -7.14 -9.02
CA CYS A 219 9.76 -6.85 -9.06
C CYS A 219 8.95 -8.07 -9.50
N VAL A 220 9.35 -8.74 -10.59
CA VAL A 220 8.71 -9.99 -11.05
C VAL A 220 8.76 -11.04 -9.95
N ARG A 221 9.93 -11.27 -9.35
CA ARG A 221 10.11 -12.26 -8.28
C ARG A 221 9.25 -11.93 -7.06
N PHE A 222 9.15 -10.65 -6.69
CA PHE A 222 8.26 -10.24 -5.60
C PHE A 222 6.80 -10.60 -5.89
N VAL A 223 6.29 -10.27 -7.09
CA VAL A 223 4.89 -10.56 -7.46
C VAL A 223 4.63 -12.06 -7.48
N GLU A 224 5.54 -12.86 -8.03
CA GLU A 224 5.42 -14.32 -8.02
C GLU A 224 5.40 -14.91 -6.60
N ASP A 225 6.27 -14.44 -5.72
CA ASP A 225 6.34 -14.92 -4.34
C ASP A 225 5.09 -14.48 -3.55
N TRP A 226 4.62 -13.25 -3.76
CA TRP A 226 3.38 -12.76 -3.14
C TRP A 226 2.14 -13.54 -3.59
N GLU A 227 2.03 -13.92 -4.87
CA GLU A 227 0.90 -14.74 -5.34
C GLU A 227 0.94 -16.15 -4.74
N LYS A 228 2.12 -16.77 -4.61
CA LYS A 228 2.30 -18.05 -3.90
C LYS A 228 1.96 -17.93 -2.41
N ASP A 229 2.34 -16.82 -1.77
CA ASP A 229 1.98 -16.54 -0.39
C ASP A 229 0.45 -16.42 -0.23
N CYS A 230 -0.23 -15.78 -1.18
CA CYS A 230 -1.70 -15.73 -1.21
C CYS A 230 -2.34 -17.13 -1.33
N GLU A 231 -1.79 -18.03 -2.13
CA GLU A 231 -2.28 -19.41 -2.25
C GLU A 231 -2.07 -20.20 -0.95
N THR A 232 -0.89 -20.08 -0.36
CA THR A 232 -0.55 -20.70 0.93
C THR A 232 -1.46 -20.17 2.03
N TRP A 233 -1.67 -18.86 2.06
CA TRP A 233 -2.54 -18.16 3.00
C TRP A 233 -3.98 -18.67 2.93
N ARG A 234 -4.57 -18.74 1.72
CA ARG A 234 -5.94 -19.25 1.54
C ARG A 234 -6.09 -20.66 2.09
N SER A 235 -5.07 -21.51 1.92
CA SER A 235 -5.07 -22.87 2.47
C SER A 235 -5.04 -22.85 4.00
N LEU A 236 -4.29 -21.94 4.61
CA LEU A 236 -4.16 -21.79 6.06
C LEU A 236 -5.42 -21.23 6.74
N ILE A 237 -6.10 -20.26 6.13
CA ILE A 237 -7.29 -19.63 6.73
C ILE A 237 -8.60 -20.40 6.50
N ARG A 238 -8.61 -21.36 5.55
CA ARG A 238 -9.75 -22.27 5.30
C ARG A 238 -9.77 -23.46 6.27
N GLY A 239 -8.61 -23.86 6.79
CA GLY A 239 -8.47 -24.89 7.84
C GLY A 239 -8.69 -24.33 9.24
#